data_AF-A0A1Z4NIK3-F1
#
_entry.id   AF-A0A1Z4NIK3-F1
#
_cell.length_a   1.000
_cell.length_b   1.000
_cell.length_c   1.000
_cell.angle_alpha   90.00
_cell.angle_beta   90.00
_cell.angle_gamma   90.00
#
_symmetry.space_group_name_H-M   'P 1'
#
loop_
_entity.id
_entity.type
_entity.pdbx_description
1 polymer ?
#
loop_
_entity_poly.entity_id
_entity_poly.type
_entity_poly.pdbx_seq_one_letter_code
_entity_poly.pdbx_strand_id
1 'polypeptide(L)'
;MSHFSQIKTQIRNLDSLQEALTDLGIDWKSGSRPVRGYRGQTHEAEVTIEQENGYDIGFRWNGQEYELVADLQYWQQDLSVDGFLRQVTQRYAYRTVMKETARVGFQVAEEQQNPDGSIRLVVQRWSA
;
A
#
# COMPACT_ATOMS: atom_id res chain seq x y z
N MET A 1 -26.55 8.39 -4.32
CA MET A 1 -25.70 7.22 -4.59
C MET A 1 -24.29 7.61 -4.20
N SER A 2 -23.58 6.78 -3.44
CA SER A 2 -22.18 7.03 -3.10
C SER A 2 -21.32 6.61 -4.28
N HIS A 3 -20.33 7.43 -4.64
CA HIS A 3 -19.34 7.14 -5.67
C HIS A 3 -18.09 6.46 -5.10
N PHE A 4 -18.01 6.32 -3.77
CA PHE A 4 -16.93 5.63 -3.12
C PHE A 4 -16.89 4.16 -3.53
N SER A 5 -15.73 3.75 -4.00
CA SER A 5 -15.42 2.35 -4.20
C SER A 5 -14.54 1.86 -3.06
N GLN A 6 -14.75 0.60 -2.70
CA GLN A 6 -13.96 -0.13 -1.72
C GLN A 6 -13.35 -1.33 -2.43
N ILE A 7 -12.03 -1.36 -2.54
CA ILE A 7 -11.31 -2.42 -3.25
C ILE A 7 -10.54 -3.23 -2.22
N LYS A 8 -10.89 -4.51 -2.10
CA LYS A 8 -10.22 -5.45 -1.20
C LYS A 8 -8.78 -5.68 -1.64
N THR A 9 -7.87 -5.71 -0.68
CA THR A 9 -6.45 -6.05 -0.90
C THR A 9 -6.06 -7.21 0.01
N GLN A 10 -4.82 -7.69 -0.03
CA GLN A 10 -4.31 -8.70 0.92
C GLN A 10 -3.39 -8.08 1.98
N ILE A 11 -3.43 -6.76 2.14
CA ILE A 11 -2.54 -5.99 3.00
C ILE A 11 -3.06 -6.08 4.44
N ARG A 12 -2.21 -6.51 5.38
CA ARG A 12 -2.60 -6.73 6.79
C ARG A 12 -1.69 -6.02 7.79
N ASN A 13 -0.44 -5.75 7.40
CA ASN A 13 0.52 -5.07 8.25
C ASN A 13 0.58 -3.58 7.89
N LEU A 14 0.16 -2.71 8.80
CA LEU A 14 0.14 -1.25 8.57
C LEU A 14 1.54 -0.70 8.30
N ASP A 15 2.53 -1.10 9.10
CA ASP A 15 3.89 -0.56 8.97
C ASP A 15 4.52 -0.92 7.63
N SER A 16 4.32 -2.15 7.14
CA SER A 16 4.77 -2.57 5.80
C SER A 16 4.07 -1.81 4.69
N LEU A 17 2.79 -1.46 4.86
CA LEU A 17 2.05 -0.62 3.90
C LEU A 17 2.64 0.79 3.86
N GLN A 18 2.88 1.40 5.01
CA GLN A 18 3.46 2.72 5.15
C GLN A 18 4.87 2.81 4.56
N GLU A 19 5.70 1.79 4.81
CA GLU A 19 7.03 1.69 4.19
C GLU A 19 6.94 1.48 2.68
N ALA A 20 5.98 0.71 2.21
CA ALA A 20 5.79 0.50 0.77
C ALA A 20 5.39 1.80 0.05
N LEU A 21 4.49 2.60 0.63
CA LEU A 21 4.11 3.90 0.07
C LEU A 21 5.29 4.86 0.06
N THR A 22 6.06 4.90 1.15
CA THR A 22 7.30 5.69 1.26
C THR A 22 8.31 5.34 0.16
N ASP A 23 8.52 4.04 -0.08
CA ASP A 23 9.47 3.57 -1.10
C ASP A 23 9.06 3.89 -2.53
N LEU A 24 7.75 3.93 -2.78
CA LEU A 24 7.19 4.32 -4.06
C LEU A 24 7.20 5.84 -4.25
N GLY A 25 7.66 6.60 -3.25
CA GLY A 25 7.70 8.06 -3.30
C GLY A 25 6.32 8.71 -3.22
N ILE A 26 5.31 7.98 -2.75
CA ILE A 26 3.94 8.49 -2.60
C ILE A 26 3.89 9.35 -1.34
N ASP A 27 3.36 10.58 -1.41
CA ASP A 27 3.08 11.36 -0.20
C ASP A 27 1.83 10.82 0.49
N TRP A 28 1.99 10.36 1.73
CA TRP A 28 0.93 9.76 2.52
C TRP A 28 0.96 10.30 3.95
N LYS A 29 -0.20 10.32 4.59
CA LYS A 29 -0.38 10.74 5.99
C LYS A 29 -0.86 9.56 6.83
N SER A 30 -0.26 9.40 8.01
CA SER A 30 -0.63 8.39 8.99
C SER A 30 -1.77 8.86 9.91
N GLY A 31 -2.46 7.88 10.49
CA GLY A 31 -3.48 8.07 11.52
C GLY A 31 -4.89 8.14 10.93
N SER A 32 -5.90 7.92 11.78
CA SER A 32 -7.31 8.01 11.38
C SER A 32 -7.60 9.41 10.88
N ARG A 33 -7.84 9.52 9.57
CA ARG A 33 -8.12 10.77 8.87
C ARG A 33 -9.26 10.58 7.88
N PRO A 34 -10.04 11.64 7.61
CA PRO A 34 -11.08 11.60 6.61
C PRO A 34 -10.47 11.59 5.20
N VAL A 35 -10.91 10.63 4.39
CA VAL A 35 -10.69 10.52 2.95
C VAL A 35 -11.82 11.26 2.25
N ARG A 36 -11.52 12.34 1.52
CA ARG A 36 -12.51 13.20 0.85
C ARG A 36 -12.98 12.61 -0.49
N GLY A 37 -14.30 12.53 -0.66
CA GLY A 37 -14.99 12.09 -1.89
C GLY A 37 -16.07 13.07 -2.38
N TYR A 38 -16.87 12.66 -3.37
CA TYR A 38 -17.90 13.50 -3.98
C TYR A 38 -18.90 14.11 -2.98
N ARG A 39 -19.21 15.41 -3.17
CA ARG A 39 -20.19 16.18 -2.37
C ARG A 39 -19.94 16.12 -0.84
N GLY A 40 -18.68 16.11 -0.43
CA GLY A 40 -18.30 16.13 0.99
C GLY A 40 -18.51 14.78 1.70
N GLN A 41 -18.73 13.70 0.95
CA GLN A 41 -18.66 12.36 1.52
C GLN A 41 -17.24 12.11 2.02
N THR A 42 -17.12 11.53 3.22
CA THR A 42 -15.83 11.18 3.81
C THR A 42 -15.87 9.77 4.38
N HIS A 43 -14.72 9.10 4.36
CA HIS A 43 -14.49 7.84 5.07
C HIS A 43 -13.23 7.95 5.92
N GLU A 44 -13.28 7.45 7.15
CA GLU A 44 -12.08 7.33 7.96
C GLU A 44 -11.16 6.23 7.41
N ALA A 45 -9.86 6.52 7.33
CA ALA A 45 -8.82 5.59 6.93
C ALA A 45 -7.56 5.83 7.78
N GLU A 46 -6.80 4.76 8.05
CA GLU A 46 -5.55 4.83 8.84
C GLU A 46 -4.36 5.37 8.02
N VAL A 47 -4.51 5.38 6.70
CA VAL A 47 -3.59 6.00 5.75
C VAL A 47 -4.40 6.80 4.75
N THR A 48 -3.96 8.03 4.48
CA THR A 48 -4.56 8.94 3.49
C THR A 48 -3.51 9.45 2.53
N ILE A 49 -3.83 9.48 1.24
CA ILE A 49 -3.04 10.02 0.15
C ILE A 49 -3.87 11.13 -0.47
N GLU A 50 -3.40 12.36 -0.35
CA GLU A 50 -4.09 13.53 -0.87
C GLU A 50 -3.74 13.71 -2.35
N GLN A 51 -4.74 14.04 -3.17
CA GLN A 51 -4.55 14.36 -4.58
C GLN A 51 -4.76 15.86 -4.81
N GLU A 52 -4.19 16.40 -5.88
CA GLU A 52 -4.28 17.83 -6.21
C GLU A 52 -5.71 18.31 -6.49
N ASN A 53 -6.58 17.41 -6.94
CA ASN A 53 -8.00 17.69 -7.20
C ASN A 53 -8.87 17.79 -5.94
N GLY A 54 -8.30 17.67 -4.73
CA GLY A 54 -9.03 17.79 -3.47
C GLY A 54 -9.83 16.55 -3.06
N TYR A 55 -9.64 15.43 -3.76
CA TYR A 55 -10.14 14.11 -3.39
C TYR A 55 -9.00 13.24 -2.90
N ASP A 56 -9.30 12.30 -2.00
CA ASP A 56 -8.27 11.49 -1.38
C ASP A 56 -8.43 10.00 -1.73
N ILE A 57 -7.33 9.28 -1.59
CA ILE A 57 -7.27 7.83 -1.56
C ILE A 57 -6.91 7.43 -0.14
N GLY A 58 -7.55 6.39 0.40
CA GLY A 58 -7.19 5.88 1.71
C GLY A 58 -7.06 4.37 1.75
N PHE A 59 -6.34 3.89 2.75
CA PHE A 59 -6.38 2.49 3.15
C PHE A 59 -7.06 2.38 4.51
N ARG A 60 -8.20 1.67 4.53
CA ARG A 60 -9.04 1.49 5.71
C ARG A 60 -9.00 0.06 6.19
N TRP A 61 -8.84 -0.16 7.48
CA TRP A 61 -9.00 -1.48 8.08
C TRP A 61 -10.47 -1.93 8.08
N ASN A 62 -10.77 -3.07 7.45
CA ASN A 62 -12.14 -3.62 7.42
C ASN A 62 -12.42 -4.72 8.47
N GLY A 63 -11.49 -4.95 9.40
CA GLY A 63 -11.56 -6.04 10.37
C GLY A 63 -10.69 -7.25 10.02
N GLN A 64 -10.25 -7.38 8.77
CA GLN A 64 -9.43 -8.50 8.30
C GLN A 64 -8.21 -8.06 7.50
N GLU A 65 -8.37 -7.05 6.66
CA GLU A 65 -7.33 -6.50 5.79
C GLU A 65 -7.59 -5.01 5.53
N TYR A 66 -6.56 -4.32 5.06
CA TYR A 66 -6.69 -2.96 4.57
C TYR A 66 -7.33 -2.98 3.18
N GLU A 67 -8.36 -2.19 2.97
CA GLU A 67 -8.98 -1.99 1.66
C GLU A 67 -8.71 -0.57 1.17
N LEU A 68 -8.57 -0.42 -0.15
CA LEU A 68 -8.47 0.89 -0.76
C LEU A 68 -9.87 1.52 -0.81
N VAL A 69 -9.99 2.72 -0.27
CA VAL A 69 -11.21 3.52 -0.30
C VAL A 69 -10.94 4.81 -1.05
N ALA A 70 -11.67 5.04 -2.15
CA ALA A 70 -11.52 6.24 -2.98
C ALA A 70 -12.76 6.47 -3.85
N ASP A 71 -12.94 7.71 -4.29
CA ASP A 71 -13.87 8.03 -5.36
C ASP A 71 -13.18 7.86 -6.72
N LEU A 72 -13.42 6.72 -7.39
CA LEU A 72 -12.67 6.36 -8.60
C LEU A 72 -12.97 7.26 -9.80
N GLN A 73 -14.08 7.99 -9.78
CA GLN A 73 -14.38 8.98 -10.82
C GLN A 73 -13.39 10.16 -10.77
N TYR A 74 -12.81 10.42 -9.60
CA TYR A 74 -11.82 11.48 -9.36
C TYR A 74 -10.42 10.92 -9.10
N TRP A 75 -10.13 9.73 -9.62
CA TRP A 75 -8.80 9.15 -9.57
C TRP A 75 -7.81 9.99 -10.39
N GLN A 76 -6.82 10.56 -9.71
CA GLN A 76 -5.80 11.43 -10.28
C GLN A 76 -4.42 10.97 -9.80
N GLN A 77 -4.01 9.79 -10.27
CA GLN A 77 -2.68 9.25 -10.11
C GLN A 77 -2.12 8.88 -11.48
N ASP A 78 -0.80 8.77 -11.59
CA ASP A 78 -0.13 8.43 -12.85
C ASP A 78 -0.52 7.05 -13.39
N LEU A 79 -0.86 6.13 -12.49
CA LEU A 79 -1.28 4.77 -12.83
C LEU A 79 -2.78 4.61 -12.71
N SER A 80 -3.33 3.64 -13.46
CA SER A 80 -4.69 3.16 -13.18
C SER A 80 -4.77 2.60 -11.76
N VAL A 81 -5.99 2.50 -11.22
CA VAL A 81 -6.25 1.93 -9.88
C VAL A 81 -5.58 0.56 -9.72
N ASP A 82 -5.72 -0.32 -10.72
CA ASP A 82 -5.10 -1.65 -10.72
C ASP A 82 -3.56 -1.57 -10.79
N GLY A 83 -3.03 -0.66 -11.60
CA GLY A 83 -1.59 -0.43 -11.72
C GLY A 83 -0.97 0.05 -10.41
N PHE A 84 -1.63 1.00 -9.76
CA PHE A 84 -1.27 1.52 -8.44
C PHE A 84 -1.30 0.42 -7.38
N LEU A 85 -2.43 -0.30 -7.27
CA LEU A 85 -2.58 -1.39 -6.30
C LEU A 85 -1.54 -2.50 -6.53
N ARG A 86 -1.22 -2.82 -7.79
CA ARG A 86 -0.18 -3.80 -8.12
C ARG A 86 1.20 -3.37 -7.60
N GLN A 87 1.58 -2.10 -7.81
CA GLN A 87 2.85 -1.57 -7.30
C GLN A 87 2.90 -1.53 -5.78
N VAL A 88 1.86 -0.99 -5.13
CA VAL A 88 1.77 -0.96 -3.67
C VAL A 88 1.82 -2.37 -3.08
N THR A 89 1.07 -3.32 -3.65
CA THR A 89 1.05 -4.71 -3.19
C THR A 89 2.40 -5.39 -3.34
N GLN A 90 3.08 -5.21 -4.48
CA GLN A 90 4.41 -5.76 -4.68
C GLN A 90 5.41 -5.21 -3.65
N ARG A 91 5.42 -3.88 -3.45
CA ARG A 91 6.37 -3.27 -2.52
C ARG A 91 6.04 -3.58 -1.06
N TYR A 92 4.76 -3.69 -0.73
CA TYR A 92 4.28 -4.19 0.56
C TYR A 92 4.77 -5.62 0.83
N ALA A 93 4.66 -6.51 -0.16
CA ALA A 93 5.13 -7.88 -0.03
C ALA A 93 6.63 -7.93 0.22
N TYR A 94 7.41 -7.14 -0.54
CA TYR A 94 8.85 -6.98 -0.32
C TYR A 94 9.16 -6.53 1.12
N ARG A 95 8.55 -5.43 1.59
CA ARG A 95 8.78 -4.91 2.95
C ARG A 95 8.41 -5.92 4.03
N THR A 96 7.30 -6.63 3.84
CA THR A 96 6.87 -7.69 4.76
C THR A 96 7.87 -8.83 4.83
N VAL A 97 8.35 -9.32 3.68
CA VAL A 97 9.37 -10.38 3.62
C VAL A 97 10.68 -9.92 4.27
N MET A 98 11.12 -8.70 4.00
CA MET A 98 12.35 -8.14 4.59
C MET A 98 12.27 -8.05 6.12
N LYS A 99 11.14 -7.57 6.66
CA LYS A 99 10.91 -7.51 8.11
C LYS A 99 10.90 -8.90 8.73
N GLU A 100 10.15 -9.83 8.17
CA GLU A 100 10.08 -11.20 8.68
C GLU A 100 11.44 -11.90 8.60
N THR A 101 12.19 -11.72 7.50
CA THR A 101 13.55 -12.23 7.31
C THR A 101 14.46 -11.78 8.45
N ALA A 102 14.49 -10.47 8.73
CA ALA A 102 15.29 -9.93 9.82
C ALA A 102 14.82 -10.45 11.19
N ARG A 103 13.50 -10.51 11.42
CA ARG A 103 12.88 -10.98 12.67
C ARG A 103 13.26 -12.44 12.99
N VAL A 104 13.32 -13.31 11.99
CA VAL A 104 13.65 -14.74 12.17
C VAL A 104 15.15 -15.05 12.06
N GLY A 105 16.00 -14.01 11.98
CA GLY A 105 17.46 -14.12 11.99
C GLY A 105 18.07 -14.57 10.65
N PHE A 106 17.35 -14.40 9.55
CA PHE A 106 17.90 -14.55 8.21
C PHE A 106 18.48 -13.21 7.73
N GLN A 107 19.36 -13.28 6.74
CA GLN A 107 19.93 -12.13 6.04
C GLN A 107 19.70 -12.30 4.54
N VAL A 108 19.53 -11.18 3.83
CA VAL A 108 19.43 -11.20 2.37
C VAL A 108 20.80 -11.52 1.78
N ALA A 109 20.87 -12.59 1.00
CA ALA A 109 22.05 -13.00 0.24
C ALA A 109 22.05 -12.38 -1.16
N GLU A 110 20.87 -12.28 -1.77
CA GLU A 110 20.69 -11.76 -3.13
C GLU A 110 19.32 -11.08 -3.27
N GLU A 111 19.30 -9.94 -3.94
CA GLU A 111 18.10 -9.24 -4.37
C GLU A 111 18.22 -8.92 -5.87
N GLN A 112 17.23 -9.35 -6.66
CA GLN A 112 17.18 -9.10 -8.09
C GLN A 112 15.80 -8.61 -8.50
N GLN A 113 15.76 -7.50 -9.23
CA GLN A 113 14.56 -7.02 -9.90
C GLN A 113 14.59 -7.46 -11.37
N ASN A 114 13.51 -8.12 -11.82
CA ASN A 114 13.39 -8.64 -13.17
C ASN A 114 12.72 -7.62 -14.11
N PRO A 115 12.92 -7.74 -15.44
CA PRO A 115 12.30 -6.84 -16.43
C PRO A 115 10.76 -6.86 -16.42
N ASP A 116 10.15 -7.96 -15.97
CA ASP A 116 8.69 -8.07 -15.81
C ASP A 116 8.16 -7.39 -14.53
N GLY A 117 9.07 -6.79 -13.75
CA GLY A 117 8.81 -6.13 -12.49
C GLY A 117 8.87 -7.04 -11.29
N SER A 118 8.97 -8.36 -11.43
CA SER A 118 9.06 -9.28 -10.29
C SER A 118 10.35 -9.08 -9.48
N ILE A 119 10.30 -9.36 -8.17
CA ILE A 119 11.45 -9.26 -7.28
C ILE A 119 11.79 -10.67 -6.77
N ARG A 120 13.03 -11.10 -6.98
CA ARG A 120 13.57 -12.34 -6.43
C ARG A 120 14.44 -12.02 -5.23
N LEU A 121 14.17 -12.69 -4.11
CA LEU A 121 14.95 -12.60 -2.88
C LEU A 121 15.50 -13.98 -2.52
N VAL A 122 16.81 -14.05 -2.28
CA VAL A 122 17.46 -15.20 -1.66
C VAL A 122 17.87 -14.80 -0.25
N VAL A 123 17.41 -15.55 0.75
CA VAL A 123 17.72 -15.31 2.16
C VAL A 123 18.47 -16.50 2.74
N GLN A 124 19.45 -16.23 3.58
CA GLN A 124 20.29 -17.24 4.21
C GLN A 124 20.42 -17.00 5.70
N ARG A 125 20.67 -18.08 6.45
CA ARG A 125 20.96 -18.03 7.87
C ARG A 125 22.11 -18.99 8.16
N TRP A 126 23.13 -18.50 8.86
CA TRP A 126 24.23 -19.33 9.30
C TRP A 126 23.80 -20.13 10.53
N SER A 127 23.85 -21.45 10.44
CA SER A 127 23.87 -22.34 11.60
C SER A 127 25.32 -22.55 12.02
N ALA A 128 25.63 -22.32 13.29
CA ALA A 128 26.91 -22.69 13.89
C ALA A 128 27.09 -24.21 13.93
#